data_AF-A0A8T7DYN0-F1
#
_entry.id   AF-A0A8T7DYN0-F1
#
_cell.length_a   1.000
_cell.length_b   1.000
_cell.length_c   1.000
_cell.angle_alpha   90.00
_cell.angle_beta   90.00
_cell.angle_gamma   90.00
#
_symmetry.space_group_name_H-M   'P 1'
#
loop_
_entity.id
_entity.type
_entity.pdbx_description
1 polymer ?
#
loop_
_entity_poly.entity_id
_entity_poly.type
_entity_poly.pdbx_seq_one_letter_code
_entity_poly.pdbx_strand_id
1 'polypeptide(L)'
;MASLTLEIFLPPDHQPQTIADNPSASQLAFTIRRLAWDDLTFVVLKYDDENWIELSGALTDDFGLSARYWNDGIEHVAARPPADLDEGTRLLEHYRRGDSLWKQMISWEAAGGDGPARPAPARIRLRGLAILLVSAAAYWLLFGYVLRSGLDAVTGVGTSTEMVYLLGAPGAGVLYGTVELILGRPFMELSDAWDALRGWQRGVLGVVIVAAALGLLIGGLVAAGSAGLI
;
A
#
# COMPACT_ATOMS: atom_id res chain seq x y z
N MET A 1 4.47 11.60 25.65
CA MET A 1 5.43 11.58 24.54
C MET A 1 5.35 10.20 23.92
N ALA A 2 5.34 10.09 22.60
CA ALA A 2 5.40 8.77 21.94
C ALA A 2 6.71 8.07 22.32
N SER A 3 6.66 6.76 22.55
CA SER A 3 7.84 5.96 22.88
C SER A 3 8.62 5.71 21.59
N LEU A 4 9.94 5.92 21.61
CA LEU A 4 10.80 5.64 20.46
C LEU A 4 11.40 4.25 20.59
N THR A 5 11.38 3.42 19.55
CA THR A 5 11.95 2.08 19.53
C THR A 5 13.17 2.05 18.62
N LEU A 6 14.28 1.44 19.07
CA LEU A 6 15.44 1.12 18.24
C LEU A 6 15.38 -0.33 17.79
N GLU A 7 15.35 -0.53 16.49
CA GLU A 7 15.36 -1.85 15.85
C GLU A 7 16.57 -1.99 14.92
N ILE A 8 17.07 -3.21 14.81
CA ILE A 8 18.08 -3.59 13.83
C ILE A 8 17.59 -4.76 12.99
N PHE A 9 18.07 -4.83 11.75
CA PHE A 9 17.79 -5.91 10.82
C PHE A 9 19.14 -6.40 10.30
N LEU A 10 19.52 -7.60 10.70
CA LEU A 10 20.82 -8.17 10.40
C LEU A 10 20.68 -9.35 9.42
N PRO A 11 21.69 -9.59 8.57
CA PRO A 11 21.76 -10.81 7.78
C PRO A 11 21.75 -12.08 8.66
N PRO A 12 21.33 -13.24 8.13
CA PRO A 12 20.89 -13.45 6.75
C PRO A 12 19.38 -13.27 6.52
N ASP A 13 18.57 -13.20 7.58
CA ASP A 13 17.12 -13.24 7.49
C ASP A 13 16.45 -11.86 7.58
N HIS A 14 17.20 -10.84 8.01
CA HIS A 14 16.75 -9.46 8.21
C HIS A 14 15.44 -9.39 8.98
N GLN A 15 15.28 -10.23 10.00
CA GLN A 15 14.14 -10.12 10.92
C GLN A 15 14.36 -8.93 11.87
N PRO A 16 13.31 -8.15 12.18
CA PRO A 16 13.42 -7.03 13.12
C PRO A 16 13.82 -7.53 14.50
N GLN A 17 14.85 -6.92 15.08
CA GLN A 17 15.28 -7.15 16.46
C GLN A 17 15.21 -5.84 17.24
N THR A 18 14.31 -5.76 18.21
CA THR A 18 14.22 -4.61 19.11
C THR A 18 15.38 -4.61 20.10
N ILE A 19 16.17 -3.55 20.11
CA ILE A 19 17.35 -3.39 20.96
C ILE A 19 17.03 -2.59 22.22
N ALA A 20 16.23 -1.54 22.09
CA ALA A 20 15.86 -0.69 23.22
C ALA A 20 14.58 0.12 22.96
N ASP A 21 13.82 0.35 24.03
CA ASP A 21 12.77 1.34 24.10
C ASP A 21 13.33 2.65 24.71
N ASN A 22 13.04 3.77 24.06
CA ASN A 22 13.56 5.10 24.32
C ASN A 22 15.10 5.11 24.47
N PRO A 23 15.85 4.68 23.43
CA PRO A 23 17.30 4.59 23.49
C PRO A 23 17.92 5.94 23.89
N SER A 24 18.97 5.91 24.70
CA SER A 24 19.82 7.08 24.93
C SER A 24 20.72 7.35 23.72
N ALA A 25 21.29 8.55 23.63
CA ALA A 25 22.27 8.87 22.59
C ALA A 25 23.50 7.94 22.63
N SER A 26 23.96 7.58 23.84
CA SER A 26 25.09 6.66 24.01
C SER A 26 24.74 5.22 23.62
N GLN A 27 23.53 4.75 23.91
CA GLN A 27 23.05 3.42 23.48
C GLN A 27 22.94 3.34 21.95
N LEU A 28 22.41 4.38 21.31
CA LEU A 28 22.30 4.47 19.85
C LEU A 28 23.69 4.40 19.19
N ALA A 29 24.61 5.27 19.61
CA ALA A 29 25.98 5.31 19.07
C ALA A 29 26.73 3.99 19.34
N PHE A 30 26.57 3.40 20.53
CA PHE A 30 27.17 2.12 20.87
C PHE A 30 26.64 0.99 19.99
N THR A 31 25.33 0.96 19.75
CA THR A 31 24.69 -0.07 18.92
C THR A 31 25.23 0.02 17.50
N ILE A 32 25.13 1.19 16.84
CA ILE A 32 25.54 1.39 15.45
C ILE A 32 27.01 0.99 15.22
N ARG A 33 27.90 1.37 16.15
CA ARG A 33 29.34 1.07 16.04
C ARG A 33 29.71 -0.39 16.26
N ARG A 34 28.84 -1.20 16.87
CA ARG A 34 29.09 -2.62 17.12
C ARG A 34 28.49 -3.54 16.07
N LEU A 35 27.63 -3.03 15.19
CA LEU A 35 27.10 -3.83 14.09
C LEU A 35 28.21 -4.13 13.09
N ALA A 36 28.17 -5.34 12.55
CA ALA A 36 29.03 -5.71 11.43
C ALA A 36 28.39 -5.10 10.17
N TRP A 37 29.01 -4.05 9.63
CA TRP A 37 28.59 -3.38 8.40
C TRP A 37 29.28 -3.98 7.17
N ASP A 38 29.74 -5.22 7.25
CA ASP A 38 30.35 -5.97 6.14
C ASP A 38 29.31 -6.57 5.18
N ASP A 39 28.04 -6.54 5.56
CA ASP A 39 26.89 -6.91 4.76
C ASP A 39 25.72 -5.95 5.07
N LEU A 40 24.62 -6.08 4.32
CA LEU A 40 23.50 -5.16 4.37
C LEU A 40 22.86 -5.13 5.77
N THR A 41 23.05 -4.00 6.44
CA THR A 41 22.59 -3.77 7.81
C THR A 41 21.60 -2.63 7.82
N PHE A 42 20.56 -2.74 8.65
CA PHE A 42 19.58 -1.67 8.85
C PHE A 42 19.46 -1.32 10.32
N VAL A 43 19.36 -0.03 10.61
CA VAL A 43 19.13 0.53 11.94
C VAL A 43 17.95 1.48 11.83
N VAL A 44 16.86 1.17 12.52
CA VAL A 44 15.60 1.93 12.47
C VAL A 44 15.31 2.53 13.83
N LEU A 45 15.03 3.83 13.85
CA LEU A 45 14.41 4.51 14.99
C LEU A 45 12.97 4.86 14.62
N LYS A 46 12.00 4.31 15.35
CA LYS A 46 10.56 4.51 15.07
C LYS A 46 9.79 4.97 16.29
N TYR A 47 8.92 5.96 16.13
CA TYR A 47 7.88 6.29 17.12
C TYR A 47 6.67 5.37 16.96
N ASP A 48 6.34 5.05 15.71
CA ASP A 48 5.28 4.13 15.29
C ASP A 48 5.54 3.69 13.84
N ASP A 49 4.61 2.93 13.26
CA ASP A 49 4.72 2.40 11.89
C ASP A 49 4.64 3.50 10.80
N GLU A 50 4.18 4.71 11.15
CA GLU A 50 4.03 5.85 10.25
C GLU A 50 5.04 6.97 10.53
N ASN A 51 5.96 6.78 11.47
CA ASN A 51 6.94 7.78 11.87
C ASN A 51 8.25 7.09 12.27
N TRP A 52 9.16 6.97 11.30
CA TRP A 52 10.45 6.34 11.52
C TRP A 52 11.54 6.93 10.63
N ILE A 53 12.79 6.73 11.05
CA ILE A 53 13.99 7.00 10.26
C ILE A 53 14.87 5.76 10.27
N GLU A 54 15.52 5.50 9.15
CA GLU A 54 16.39 4.36 8.91
C GLU A 54 17.76 4.84 8.44
N LEU A 55 18.79 4.22 8.97
CA LEU A 55 20.14 4.19 8.42
C LEU A 55 20.43 2.77 7.95
N SER A 56 20.82 2.59 6.70
CA SER A 56 21.09 1.26 6.12
C SER A 56 22.29 1.24 5.21
N GLY A 57 22.82 0.06 4.90
CA GLY A 57 23.92 -0.09 3.94
C GLY A 57 24.96 -1.13 4.36
N ALA A 58 26.07 -1.13 3.62
CA ALA A 58 27.27 -1.93 3.86
C ALA A 58 28.50 -1.04 3.64
N LEU A 59 29.51 -1.16 4.50
CA LEU A 59 30.80 -0.46 4.43
C LEU A 59 31.84 -1.33 3.72
N THR A 60 31.52 -1.69 2.49
CA THR A 60 32.41 -2.41 1.56
C THR A 60 32.75 -1.50 0.39
N ASP A 61 33.77 -1.82 -0.40
CA ASP A 61 34.20 -0.95 -1.51
C ASP A 61 33.10 -0.66 -2.55
N ASP A 62 32.13 -1.58 -2.72
CA ASP A 62 31.06 -1.49 -3.72
C ASP A 62 29.76 -0.87 -3.20
N PHE A 63 29.62 -0.71 -1.88
CA PHE A 63 28.39 -0.26 -1.23
C PHE A 63 28.65 0.89 -0.27
N GLY A 64 27.62 1.71 -0.03
CA GLY A 64 27.69 2.82 0.90
C GLY A 64 26.57 2.76 1.91
N LEU A 65 26.51 3.80 2.75
CA LEU A 65 25.37 4.05 3.62
C LEU A 65 24.24 4.69 2.81
N SER A 66 23.03 4.56 3.32
CA SER A 66 21.82 5.22 2.85
C SER A 66 21.01 5.63 4.07
N ALA A 67 20.19 6.66 3.90
CA ALA A 67 19.22 7.05 4.91
C ALA A 67 17.88 7.30 4.26
N ARG A 68 16.82 6.92 4.95
CA ARG A 68 15.44 7.20 4.55
C ARG A 68 14.57 7.39 5.76
N TYR A 69 13.47 8.08 5.62
CA TYR A 69 12.50 8.22 6.69
C TYR A 69 11.09 8.16 6.13
N TRP A 70 10.16 7.80 6.98
CA TRP A 70 8.74 7.85 6.70
C TRP A 70 8.09 8.81 7.68
N ASN A 71 7.35 9.77 7.14
CA ASN A 71 6.63 10.77 7.91
C ASN A 71 5.38 11.18 7.13
N ASP A 72 4.23 11.24 7.81
CA ASP A 72 2.96 11.68 7.22
C ASP A 72 2.57 10.91 5.93
N GLY A 73 2.89 9.61 5.87
CA GLY A 73 2.56 8.75 4.73
C GLY A 73 3.45 8.93 3.50
N ILE A 74 4.53 9.72 3.62
CA ILE A 74 5.49 9.95 2.55
C ILE A 74 6.83 9.36 2.98
N GLU A 75 7.38 8.48 2.15
CA GLU A 75 8.75 8.03 2.26
C GLU A 75 9.66 9.10 1.66
N HIS A 76 10.75 9.38 2.33
CA HIS A 76 11.80 10.27 1.87
C HIS A 76 13.13 9.53 1.91
N VAL A 77 13.86 9.55 0.81
CA VAL A 77 15.19 8.96 0.69
C VAL A 77 16.21 10.09 0.63
N ALA A 78 17.35 9.90 1.27
CA ALA A 78 18.43 10.86 1.21
C ALA A 78 18.96 10.98 -0.23
N ALA A 79 18.93 12.18 -0.79
CA ALA A 79 19.46 12.48 -2.12
C ALA A 79 20.98 12.29 -2.20
N ARG A 80 21.65 12.39 -1.04
CA ARG A 80 23.04 11.97 -0.86
C ARG A 80 23.13 10.97 0.28
N PRO A 81 23.94 9.91 0.16
CA PRO A 81 24.20 9.03 1.28
C PRO A 81 24.92 9.77 2.42
N PRO A 82 24.74 9.33 3.69
CA PRO A 82 25.64 9.72 4.77
C PRO A 82 27.09 9.35 4.42
N ALA A 83 28.03 10.24 4.70
CA ALA A 83 29.44 10.06 4.36
C ALA A 83 30.11 8.95 5.19
N ASP A 84 29.66 8.77 6.42
CA ASP A 84 30.18 7.78 7.37
C ASP A 84 29.15 7.45 8.47
N LEU A 85 29.48 6.46 9.31
CA LEU A 85 28.63 6.05 10.43
C LEU A 85 28.44 7.16 11.47
N ASP A 86 29.38 8.09 11.62
CA ASP A 86 29.25 9.17 12.60
C ASP A 86 28.23 10.21 12.10
N GLU A 87 28.19 10.54 10.81
CA GLU A 87 27.12 11.36 10.20
C GLU A 87 25.77 10.66 10.32
N GLY A 88 25.70 9.36 10.01
CA GLY A 88 24.47 8.56 10.18
C GLY A 88 24.00 8.49 11.64
N THR A 89 24.92 8.34 12.60
CA THR A 89 24.60 8.33 14.03
C THR A 89 24.06 9.68 14.49
N ARG A 90 24.69 10.78 14.09
CA ARG A 90 24.20 12.14 14.40
C ARG A 90 22.81 12.39 13.83
N LEU A 91 22.55 11.90 12.61
CA LEU A 91 21.23 11.99 11.97
C LEU A 91 20.13 11.34 12.83
N LEU A 92 20.36 10.10 13.24
CA LEU A 92 19.46 9.33 14.10
C LEU A 92 19.31 9.98 15.49
N GLU A 93 20.38 10.55 16.04
CA GLU A 93 20.33 11.25 17.33
C GLU A 93 19.45 12.50 17.29
N HIS A 94 19.54 13.30 16.23
CA HIS A 94 18.68 14.48 16.05
C HIS A 94 17.21 14.09 15.89
N TYR A 95 16.92 13.02 15.14
CA TYR A 95 15.57 12.46 15.05
C TYR A 95 15.03 12.00 16.42
N ARG A 96 15.85 11.29 17.20
CA ARG A 96 15.55 10.83 18.56
C ARG A 96 15.21 11.96 19.53
N ARG A 97 15.81 13.15 19.34
CA ARG A 97 15.53 14.36 20.14
C ARG A 97 14.23 15.06 19.72
N GLY A 98 13.66 14.70 18.57
CA GLY A 98 12.49 15.34 18.00
C GLY A 98 12.78 16.75 17.46
N ASP A 99 14.05 17.09 17.21
CA ASP A 99 14.41 18.36 16.58
C ASP A 99 14.34 18.24 15.04
N SER A 100 14.39 19.36 14.33
CA SER A 100 14.31 19.37 12.86
C SER A 100 15.68 19.39 12.17
N LEU A 101 16.79 19.32 12.93
CA LEU A 101 18.13 19.49 12.36
C LEU A 101 18.51 18.33 11.45
N TRP A 102 18.05 17.11 11.75
CA TRP A 102 18.27 15.94 10.88
C TRP A 102 17.72 16.15 9.45
N LYS A 103 16.63 16.92 9.28
CA LYS A 103 16.09 17.27 7.95
C LYS A 103 16.99 18.20 7.15
N GLN A 104 17.90 18.91 7.83
CA GLN A 104 18.81 19.89 7.23
C GLN A 104 20.22 19.33 7.02
N MET A 105 20.57 18.24 7.72
CA MET A 105 21.88 17.61 7.63
C MET A 105 22.14 17.01 6.25
N ILE A 106 21.12 16.39 5.66
CA ILE A 106 21.18 15.78 4.33
C ILE A 106 19.99 16.25 3.50
N SER A 107 20.18 16.32 2.18
CA SER A 107 19.10 16.62 1.25
C SER A 107 18.19 15.39 1.13
N TRP A 108 16.88 15.61 1.12
CA TRP A 108 15.88 14.54 1.05
C TRP A 108 15.03 14.69 -0.21
N GLU A 109 14.78 13.57 -0.86
CA GLU A 109 13.86 13.44 -1.98
C GLU A 109 12.71 12.53 -1.57
N ALA A 110 11.50 12.79 -2.04
CA ALA A 110 10.41 11.84 -1.84
C ALA A 110 10.75 10.53 -2.57
N ALA A 111 10.72 9.40 -1.87
CA ALA A 111 10.94 8.10 -2.48
C ALA A 111 9.81 7.84 -3.47
N GLY A 112 10.13 7.88 -4.76
CA GLY A 112 9.15 7.91 -5.84
C GLY A 112 9.05 9.29 -6.48
N GLY A 113 10.18 9.85 -6.93
CA GLY A 113 10.28 11.14 -7.62
C GLY A 113 9.35 11.38 -8.83
N ASP A 114 8.50 10.43 -9.22
CA ASP A 114 7.42 10.61 -10.20
C ASP A 114 6.03 10.09 -9.73
N GLY A 115 5.90 9.56 -8.51
CA GLY A 115 4.66 9.00 -7.96
C GLY A 115 4.00 9.94 -6.94
N PRO A 116 2.71 10.30 -7.08
CA PRO A 116 2.04 11.15 -6.11
C PRO A 116 1.99 10.48 -4.73
N ALA A 117 2.24 11.26 -3.67
CA ALA A 117 2.08 10.84 -2.27
C ALA A 117 0.82 9.99 -2.08
N ARG A 118 0.95 8.86 -1.35
CA ARG A 118 -0.16 7.93 -1.11
C ARG A 118 -1.33 8.72 -0.50
N PRO A 119 -2.50 8.78 -1.16
CA PRO A 119 -3.61 9.57 -0.66
C PRO A 119 -4.07 9.02 0.70
N ALA A 120 -4.44 9.91 1.63
CA ALA A 120 -5.00 9.51 2.92
C ALA A 120 -6.19 8.54 2.74
N PRO A 121 -6.40 7.57 3.67
CA PRO A 121 -7.46 6.56 3.54
C PRO A 121 -8.84 7.16 3.31
N ALA A 122 -9.16 8.29 3.96
CA ALA A 122 -10.43 9.00 3.77
C ALA A 122 -10.63 9.48 2.32
N ARG A 123 -9.57 9.95 1.66
CA ARG A 123 -9.61 10.40 0.27
C ARG A 123 -9.79 9.21 -0.69
N ILE A 124 -9.16 8.08 -0.40
CA ILE A 124 -9.35 6.83 -1.15
C ILE A 124 -10.80 6.36 -1.03
N ARG A 125 -11.35 6.32 0.18
CA ARG A 125 -12.75 5.92 0.40
C ARG A 125 -13.73 6.84 -0.32
N LEU A 126 -13.48 8.16 -0.30
CA LEU A 126 -14.30 9.13 -1.02
C LEU A 126 -14.24 8.94 -2.54
N ARG A 127 -13.05 8.68 -3.08
CA ARG A 127 -12.86 8.33 -4.50
C ARG A 127 -13.61 7.04 -4.85
N GLY A 128 -13.46 5.99 -4.03
CA GLY A 128 -14.16 4.73 -4.18
C GLY A 128 -15.68 4.90 -4.19
N LEU A 129 -16.21 5.71 -3.26
CA LEU A 129 -17.63 6.07 -3.22
C LEU A 129 -18.09 6.79 -4.50
N ALA A 130 -17.30 7.77 -4.97
CA ALA A 130 -17.65 8.50 -6.20
C ALA A 130 -17.71 7.57 -7.41
N ILE A 131 -16.70 6.70 -7.58
CA ILE A 131 -16.67 5.71 -8.67
C ILE A 131 -17.84 4.74 -8.54
N LEU A 132 -18.11 4.22 -7.34
CA LEU A 132 -19.23 3.33 -7.06
C LEU A 132 -20.56 3.93 -7.51
N LEU A 133 -20.84 5.19 -7.12
CA LEU A 133 -22.11 5.85 -7.44
C LEU A 133 -22.25 6.11 -8.95
N VAL A 134 -21.19 6.60 -9.60
CA VAL A 134 -21.20 6.87 -11.05
C VAL A 134 -21.38 5.57 -11.84
N SER A 135 -20.62 4.54 -11.50
CA SER A 135 -20.68 3.24 -12.17
C SER A 135 -22.01 2.53 -11.92
N ALA A 136 -22.58 2.62 -10.72
CA ALA A 136 -23.89 2.06 -10.40
C ALA A 136 -25.01 2.77 -11.20
N ALA A 137 -24.95 4.10 -11.31
CA ALA A 137 -25.90 4.87 -12.12
C ALA A 137 -25.79 4.51 -13.62
N ALA A 138 -24.57 4.42 -14.15
CA ALA A 138 -24.33 4.02 -15.53
C ALA A 138 -24.84 2.59 -15.81
N TYR A 139 -24.58 1.65 -14.90
CA TYR A 139 -25.08 0.29 -15.00
C TYR A 139 -26.61 0.24 -15.01
N TRP A 140 -27.27 0.98 -14.10
CA TRP A 140 -28.72 1.06 -14.04
C TRP A 140 -29.35 1.63 -15.32
N LEU A 141 -28.75 2.69 -15.89
CA LEU A 141 -29.22 3.28 -17.14
C LEU A 141 -29.10 2.31 -18.32
N LEU A 142 -27.96 1.63 -18.44
CA LEU A 142 -27.73 0.62 -19.48
C LEU A 142 -28.70 -0.55 -19.33
N PHE A 143 -28.84 -1.07 -18.12
CA PHE A 143 -29.76 -2.17 -17.82
C PHE A 143 -31.21 -1.79 -18.11
N GLY A 144 -31.65 -0.59 -17.69
CA GLY A 144 -32.99 -0.07 -18.00
C GLY A 144 -33.22 0.12 -19.50
N TYR A 145 -32.21 0.57 -20.24
CA TYR A 145 -32.27 0.67 -21.70
C TYR A 145 -32.45 -0.71 -22.35
N VAL A 146 -31.69 -1.72 -21.91
CA VAL A 146 -31.80 -3.11 -22.38
C VAL A 146 -33.20 -3.66 -22.08
N LEU A 147 -33.72 -3.46 -20.86
CA LEU A 147 -35.07 -3.91 -20.49
C LEU A 147 -36.15 -3.25 -21.36
N ARG A 148 -36.01 -1.95 -21.64
CA ARG A 148 -37.00 -1.19 -22.42
C ARG A 148 -36.97 -1.53 -23.90
N SER A 149 -35.77 -1.75 -24.45
CA SER A 149 -35.58 -1.95 -25.89
C SER A 149 -35.64 -3.41 -26.30
N GLY A 150 -35.67 -4.33 -25.32
CA GLY A 150 -35.56 -5.75 -25.52
C GLY A 150 -34.11 -6.18 -25.80
N LEU A 151 -33.80 -7.44 -25.53
CA LEU A 151 -32.49 -8.02 -25.87
C LEU A 151 -32.21 -7.92 -27.37
N ASP A 152 -33.23 -7.91 -28.22
CA ASP A 152 -33.10 -7.86 -29.69
C ASP A 152 -32.56 -6.52 -30.22
N ALA A 153 -32.87 -5.40 -29.56
CA ALA A 153 -32.26 -4.10 -29.90
C ALA A 153 -30.76 -4.05 -29.53
N VAL A 154 -30.36 -4.91 -28.60
CA VAL A 154 -28.99 -5.03 -28.08
C VAL A 154 -28.21 -6.13 -28.79
N THR A 155 -28.86 -7.15 -29.36
CA THR A 155 -28.23 -8.20 -30.16
C THR A 155 -28.20 -7.89 -31.66
N GLY A 156 -29.00 -6.90 -32.13
CA GLY A 156 -28.98 -6.39 -33.51
C GLY A 156 -27.77 -5.48 -33.82
N VAL A 157 -27.21 -4.83 -32.80
CA VAL A 157 -25.78 -4.46 -32.77
C VAL A 157 -25.11 -5.78 -32.40
N GLY A 158 -24.35 -6.40 -33.31
CA GLY A 158 -24.00 -7.82 -33.20
C GLY A 158 -23.47 -8.24 -31.82
N THR A 159 -23.42 -9.55 -31.56
CA THR A 159 -22.72 -10.16 -30.42
C THR A 159 -21.20 -9.93 -30.48
N SER A 160 -20.77 -8.75 -30.92
CA SER A 160 -19.41 -8.25 -30.91
C SER A 160 -18.99 -8.07 -29.46
N THR A 161 -17.71 -8.33 -29.23
CA THR A 161 -17.00 -8.14 -27.97
C THR A 161 -17.27 -6.76 -27.33
N GLU A 162 -17.68 -5.78 -28.13
CA GLU A 162 -18.05 -4.42 -27.74
C GLU A 162 -19.19 -4.37 -26.70
N MET A 163 -20.20 -5.23 -26.82
CA MET A 163 -21.32 -5.30 -25.87
C MET A 163 -20.88 -5.78 -24.49
N VAL A 164 -19.95 -6.74 -24.45
CA VAL A 164 -19.37 -7.26 -23.20
C VAL A 164 -18.60 -6.17 -22.48
N TYR A 165 -17.85 -5.33 -23.21
CA TYR A 165 -17.18 -4.18 -22.63
C TYR A 165 -18.15 -3.11 -22.16
N LEU A 166 -19.21 -2.82 -22.92
CA LEU A 166 -20.19 -1.78 -22.59
C LEU A 166 -20.95 -2.09 -21.29
N LEU A 167 -21.40 -3.34 -21.12
CA LEU A 167 -22.10 -3.78 -19.91
C LEU A 167 -21.13 -4.11 -18.77
N GLY A 168 -19.94 -4.64 -19.10
CA GLY A 168 -18.95 -5.08 -18.12
C GLY A 168 -18.20 -3.93 -17.45
N ALA A 169 -17.87 -2.86 -18.18
CA ALA A 169 -17.08 -1.75 -17.64
C ALA A 169 -17.74 -1.03 -16.45
N PRO A 170 -19.04 -0.69 -16.48
CA PRO A 170 -19.73 -0.15 -15.31
C PRO A 170 -19.75 -1.15 -14.14
N GLY A 171 -19.96 -2.44 -14.42
CA GLY A 171 -19.90 -3.49 -13.39
C GLY A 171 -18.53 -3.56 -12.71
N ALA A 172 -17.45 -3.52 -13.50
CA ALA A 172 -16.08 -3.47 -12.98
C ALA A 172 -15.84 -2.21 -12.13
N GLY A 173 -16.37 -1.05 -12.54
CA GLY A 173 -16.30 0.18 -11.75
C GLY A 173 -17.03 0.09 -10.40
N VAL A 174 -18.19 -0.56 -10.34
CA VAL A 174 -18.91 -0.83 -9.08
C VAL A 174 -18.05 -1.69 -8.14
N LEU A 175 -17.43 -2.75 -8.65
CA LEU A 175 -16.55 -3.61 -7.86
C LEU A 175 -15.32 -2.84 -7.36
N TYR A 176 -14.65 -2.12 -8.26
CA TYR A 176 -13.50 -1.27 -7.95
C TYR A 176 -13.82 -0.27 -6.83
N GLY A 177 -14.92 0.49 -6.97
CA GLY A 177 -15.34 1.49 -6.00
C GLY A 177 -15.70 0.87 -4.64
N THR A 178 -16.33 -0.32 -4.64
CA THR A 178 -16.67 -1.05 -3.42
C THR A 178 -15.41 -1.48 -2.65
N VAL A 179 -14.41 -2.01 -3.35
CA VAL A 179 -13.14 -2.43 -2.75
C VAL A 179 -12.43 -1.25 -2.09
N GLU A 180 -12.27 -0.13 -2.80
CA GLU A 180 -11.62 1.06 -2.24
C GLU A 180 -12.41 1.66 -1.06
N LEU A 181 -13.74 1.63 -1.12
CA LEU A 181 -14.62 2.13 -0.06
C LEU A 181 -14.49 1.30 1.23
N ILE A 182 -14.47 -0.03 1.13
CA ILE A 182 -14.40 -0.93 2.28
C ILE A 182 -12.99 -0.96 2.87
N LEU A 183 -11.97 -1.14 2.01
CA LEU A 183 -10.60 -1.37 2.46
C LEU A 183 -9.86 -0.07 2.80
N GLY A 184 -10.25 1.07 2.21
CA GLY A 184 -9.50 2.32 2.33
C GLY A 184 -8.08 2.26 1.76
N ARG A 185 -7.82 1.28 0.88
CA ARG A 185 -6.56 1.13 0.14
C ARG A 185 -6.84 1.22 -1.36
N PRO A 186 -5.92 1.79 -2.16
CA PRO A 186 -6.06 1.83 -3.61
C PRO A 186 -6.13 0.42 -4.19
N PHE A 187 -7.00 0.21 -5.17
CA PHE A 187 -7.18 -1.10 -5.81
C PHE A 187 -5.88 -1.66 -6.42
N MET A 188 -5.01 -0.80 -6.95
CA MET A 188 -3.73 -1.23 -7.53
C MET A 188 -2.86 -1.96 -6.50
N GLU A 189 -2.85 -1.50 -5.25
CA GLU A 189 -2.08 -2.17 -4.19
C GLU A 189 -2.65 -3.55 -3.85
N LEU A 190 -3.98 -3.71 -3.95
CA LEU A 190 -4.61 -5.02 -3.82
C LEU A 190 -4.23 -5.93 -4.99
N SER A 191 -4.14 -5.38 -6.20
CA SER A 191 -3.67 -6.11 -7.38
C SER A 191 -2.22 -6.55 -7.21
N ASP A 192 -1.34 -5.66 -6.77
CA ASP A 192 0.07 -5.97 -6.51
C ASP A 192 0.22 -7.02 -5.41
N ALA A 193 -0.56 -6.90 -4.33
CA ALA A 193 -0.60 -7.88 -3.25
C ALA A 193 -1.13 -9.24 -3.73
N TRP A 194 -2.11 -9.25 -4.64
CA TRP A 194 -2.62 -10.47 -5.27
C TRP A 194 -1.55 -11.12 -6.15
N ASP A 195 -0.85 -10.34 -6.97
CA ASP A 195 0.19 -10.82 -7.88
C ASP A 195 1.43 -11.33 -7.15
N ALA A 196 1.73 -10.77 -5.97
CA ALA A 196 2.78 -11.24 -5.08
C ALA A 196 2.51 -12.63 -4.46
N LEU A 197 1.27 -13.13 -4.51
CA LEU A 197 0.94 -14.46 -3.99
C LEU A 197 1.53 -15.58 -4.85
N ARG A 198 1.92 -16.69 -4.19
CA ARG A 198 2.36 -17.91 -4.89
C ARG A 198 1.24 -18.42 -5.80
N GLY A 199 1.60 -19.00 -6.96
CA GLY A 199 0.60 -19.40 -7.97
C GLY A 199 -0.54 -20.29 -7.46
N TRP A 200 -0.25 -21.22 -6.55
CA TRP A 200 -1.28 -22.07 -5.95
C TRP A 200 -2.20 -21.31 -4.97
N GLN A 201 -1.67 -20.32 -4.24
CA GLN A 201 -2.45 -19.49 -3.31
C GLN A 201 -3.47 -18.66 -4.09
N ARG A 202 -3.05 -18.08 -5.22
CA ARG A 202 -3.96 -17.39 -6.16
C ARG A 202 -5.06 -18.32 -6.66
N GLY A 203 -4.70 -19.56 -7.02
CA GLY A 203 -5.66 -20.57 -7.44
C GLY A 203 -6.72 -20.86 -6.36
N VAL A 204 -6.30 -21.15 -5.14
CA VAL A 204 -7.21 -21.46 -4.02
C VAL A 204 -8.08 -20.25 -3.68
N LEU A 205 -7.50 -19.07 -3.53
CA LEU A 205 -8.25 -17.84 -3.22
C LEU A 205 -9.23 -17.48 -4.34
N GLY A 206 -8.84 -17.67 -5.60
CA GLY A 206 -9.71 -17.41 -6.76
C GLY A 206 -10.94 -18.30 -6.72
N VAL A 207 -10.78 -19.59 -6.45
CA VAL A 207 -11.90 -20.54 -6.31
C VAL A 207 -12.82 -20.15 -5.16
N VAL A 208 -12.25 -19.75 -4.01
CA VAL A 208 -13.05 -19.29 -2.85
C VAL A 208 -13.86 -18.03 -3.19
N ILE A 209 -13.25 -17.04 -3.84
CA ILE A 209 -13.94 -15.81 -4.26
C ILE A 209 -15.09 -16.13 -5.22
N VAL A 210 -14.87 -17.00 -6.20
CA VAL A 210 -15.91 -17.42 -7.17
C VAL A 210 -17.04 -18.16 -6.47
N ALA A 211 -16.72 -19.10 -5.57
CA ALA A 211 -17.74 -19.83 -4.82
C ALA A 211 -18.59 -18.90 -3.93
N ALA A 212 -17.94 -17.94 -3.25
CA ALA A 212 -18.63 -16.94 -2.45
C ALA A 212 -19.52 -16.04 -3.32
N ALA A 213 -19.01 -15.57 -4.46
CA ALA A 213 -19.78 -14.75 -5.40
C ALA A 213 -21.02 -15.49 -5.94
N LEU A 214 -20.88 -16.76 -6.33
CA LEU A 214 -22.00 -17.60 -6.77
C LEU A 214 -23.03 -17.80 -5.65
N GLY A 215 -22.56 -18.06 -4.42
CA GLY A 215 -23.44 -18.20 -3.25
C GLY A 215 -24.27 -16.94 -3.00
N LEU A 216 -23.64 -15.76 -3.07
CA LEU A 216 -24.33 -14.47 -2.96
C LEU A 216 -25.33 -14.24 -4.10
N LEU A 217 -24.97 -14.61 -5.33
CA LEU A 217 -25.85 -14.46 -6.50
C LEU A 217 -27.10 -15.34 -6.38
N ILE A 218 -26.92 -16.62 -6.07
CA ILE A 218 -28.03 -17.58 -5.89
C ILE A 218 -28.89 -17.15 -4.70
N GLY A 219 -28.27 -16.80 -3.58
CA GLY A 219 -28.98 -16.33 -2.38
C GLY A 219 -29.79 -15.07 -2.67
N GLY A 220 -29.22 -14.12 -3.41
CA GLY A 220 -29.91 -12.90 -3.84
C GLY A 220 -31.10 -13.19 -4.74
N LEU A 221 -30.97 -14.12 -5.70
CA LEU A 221 -32.06 -14.52 -6.58
C LEU A 221 -33.21 -15.17 -5.81
N VAL A 222 -32.89 -16.10 -4.90
CA VAL A 222 -33.90 -16.77 -4.04
C VAL A 222 -34.61 -15.76 -3.16
N ALA A 223 -33.88 -14.85 -2.54
CA ALA A 223 -34.46 -13.79 -1.70
C ALA A 223 -35.39 -12.88 -2.51
N ALA A 224 -34.97 -12.45 -3.70
CA ALA A 224 -35.78 -11.60 -4.58
C ALA A 224 -37.08 -12.28 -5.01
N GLY A 225 -37.02 -13.55 -5.41
CA GLY A 225 -38.22 -14.32 -5.77
C GLY A 225 -39.15 -14.55 -4.57
N SER A 226 -38.60 -14.84 -3.39
CA SER A 226 -39.41 -14.99 -2.17
C SER A 226 -40.11 -13.69 -1.74
N ALA A 227 -39.55 -12.53 -2.10
CA ALA A 227 -40.13 -11.22 -1.85
C ALA A 227 -41.11 -10.76 -2.95
N GLY A 228 -41.28 -11.53 -4.03
CA GLY A 228 -42.12 -11.16 -5.18
C GLY A 228 -41.54 -10.00 -6.02
N LEU A 229 -40.22 -9.78 -5.95
CA LEU A 229 -39.53 -8.76 -6.74
C LEU A 229 -39.22 -9.24 -8.17
N ILE A 230 -39.14 -10.55 -8.36
CA ILE A 230 -38.98 -11.25 -9.65
C ILE A 230 -39.86 -12.50 -9.67
#